data_AF-A0A3D5TEJ2-F1
#
_entry.id   AF-A0A3D5TEJ2-F1
#
_cell.length_a   1.000
_cell.length_b   1.000
_cell.length_c   1.000
_cell.angle_alpha   90.00
_cell.angle_beta   90.00
_cell.angle_gamma   90.00
#
_symmetry.space_group_name_H-M   'P 1'
#
loop_
_entity.id
_entity.type
_entity.pdbx_description
1 polymer ?
#
loop_
_entity_poly.entity_id
_entity_poly.type
_entity_poly.pdbx_seq_one_letter_code
_entity_poly.pdbx_strand_id
1 'polypeptide(L)'
;METANCSTQQGSLPGACASLAFPYIPMQGKNPKQYDRREALQQGTLFPGLDLPFHRELKSRFPAVNSALSELMALDFAVDELGLYLTTHADDKEALELYWSYIALAQEGRKRYQETYGPVLQTDITPGSYRWLHDPWPWDEGGNS
;
A
#
# COMPACT_ATOMS: atom_id res chain seq x y z
N MET A 1 45.22 1.15 -1.57
CA MET A 1 44.28 2.05 -0.88
C MET A 1 43.21 1.18 -0.27
N GLU A 2 43.28 0.96 1.04
CA GLU A 2 42.24 0.22 1.76
C GLU A 2 40.94 1.03 1.72
N THR A 3 39.89 0.45 1.18
CA THR A 3 38.54 1.02 1.28
C THR A 3 38.11 0.92 2.74
N ALA A 4 38.10 2.05 3.46
CA ALA A 4 37.58 2.08 4.82
C ALA A 4 36.14 1.56 4.82
N ASN A 5 35.84 0.59 5.69
CA ASN A 5 34.53 -0.04 5.79
C ASN A 5 33.59 0.92 6.56
N CYS A 6 33.09 1.93 5.87
CA CYS A 6 32.26 2.98 6.45
C CYS A 6 30.87 2.48 6.83
N SER A 7 30.31 3.04 7.89
CA SER A 7 28.92 2.76 8.28
C SER A 7 27.94 3.24 7.20
N THR A 8 26.71 2.75 7.21
CA THR A 8 25.67 3.06 6.21
C THR A 8 25.36 4.56 6.08
N GLN A 9 25.63 5.35 7.13
CA GLN A 9 25.41 6.80 7.15
C GLN A 9 26.66 7.62 6.80
N GLN A 10 27.72 6.96 6.34
CA GLN A 10 29.02 7.57 6.03
C GLN A 10 29.52 7.16 4.64
N GLY A 11 30.22 8.08 3.99
CA GLY A 11 30.89 7.87 2.71
C GLY A 11 32.37 7.58 2.89
N SER A 12 32.98 6.91 1.91
CA SER A 12 34.43 6.64 1.88
C SER A 12 35.17 7.83 1.28
N LEU A 13 36.09 8.40 2.05
CA LEU A 13 37.14 9.31 1.59
C LEU A 13 38.49 8.56 1.59
N PRO A 14 39.52 9.08 0.89
CA PRO A 14 40.86 8.52 0.96
C PRO A 14 41.35 8.42 2.42
N GLY A 15 41.42 7.20 2.95
CA GLY A 15 41.89 6.90 4.31
C GLY A 15 40.92 7.22 5.45
N ALA A 16 39.69 7.66 5.19
CA ALA A 16 38.73 8.03 6.24
C ALA A 16 37.27 7.83 5.84
N CYS A 17 36.37 7.82 6.83
CA CYS A 17 34.93 7.89 6.61
C CYS A 17 34.42 9.29 6.96
N ALA A 18 33.49 9.83 6.18
CA ALA A 18 32.89 11.14 6.41
C ALA A 18 31.37 11.09 6.29
N SER A 19 30.69 12.09 6.85
CA SER A 19 29.24 12.23 6.72
C SER A 19 28.83 12.40 5.25
N LEU A 20 27.67 11.84 4.89
CA LEU A 20 27.10 11.98 3.56
C LEU A 20 26.58 13.40 3.33
N ALA A 21 26.68 13.88 2.09
CA ALA A 21 26.05 15.14 1.68
C ALA A 21 24.53 15.12 1.90
N PHE A 22 23.91 13.94 1.71
CA PHE A 22 22.49 13.71 1.98
C PHE A 22 22.34 12.66 3.08
N PRO A 23 22.09 13.06 4.35
CA PRO A 23 22.09 12.13 5.49
C PRO A 23 20.92 11.13 5.46
N TYR A 24 19.92 11.38 4.61
CA TYR A 24 18.74 10.53 4.43
C TYR A 24 18.89 9.50 3.29
N ILE A 25 19.97 9.54 2.51
CA ILE A 25 20.26 8.56 1.46
C ILE A 25 21.40 7.66 1.96
N PRO A 26 21.11 6.42 2.40
CA PRO A 26 22.15 5.53 2.90
C PRO A 26 23.10 5.10 1.78
N MET A 27 24.41 5.04 2.08
CA MET A 27 25.38 4.46 1.15
C MET A 27 25.26 2.94 1.13
N GLN A 28 25.21 2.35 -0.06
CA GLN A 28 25.25 0.90 -0.23
C GLN A 28 26.69 0.43 -0.38
N GLY A 29 27.19 -0.28 0.64
CA GLY A 29 28.51 -0.91 0.59
C GLY A 29 28.56 -2.08 -0.40
N LYS A 30 29.77 -2.55 -0.71
CA LYS A 30 29.97 -3.75 -1.52
C LYS A 30 29.59 -4.97 -0.66
N ASN A 31 28.51 -5.66 -1.04
CA ASN A 31 27.90 -6.77 -0.29
C ASN A 31 27.33 -6.36 1.09
N PRO A 32 26.25 -5.54 1.11
CA PRO A 32 25.68 -5.06 2.36
C PRO A 32 24.99 -6.20 3.14
N LYS A 33 24.87 -6.04 4.46
CA LYS A 33 24.07 -6.95 5.29
C LYS A 33 22.63 -6.98 4.76
N GLN A 34 22.05 -8.17 4.69
CA GLN A 34 20.68 -8.38 4.25
C GLN A 34 19.87 -8.97 5.39
N TYR A 35 18.58 -8.66 5.43
CA TYR A 35 17.63 -9.39 6.26
C TYR A 35 17.46 -10.82 5.76
N ASP A 36 17.00 -11.72 6.64
CA ASP A 36 16.48 -13.01 6.18
C ASP A 36 15.23 -12.79 5.31
N ARG A 37 14.92 -13.73 4.41
CA ARG A 37 13.84 -13.58 3.42
C ARG A 37 12.49 -13.24 4.07
N ARG A 38 12.17 -13.83 5.23
CA ARG A 38 10.91 -13.56 5.93
C ARG A 38 10.88 -12.16 6.53
N GLU A 39 11.99 -11.74 7.12
CA GLU A 39 12.13 -10.42 7.73
C GLU A 39 12.14 -9.32 6.66
N ALA A 40 12.83 -9.53 5.54
CA ALA A 40 12.84 -8.63 4.40
C ALA A 40 11.43 -8.35 3.86
N LEU A 41 10.60 -9.39 3.75
CA LEU A 41 9.20 -9.26 3.31
C LEU A 41 8.38 -8.43 4.29
N GLN A 42 8.60 -8.61 5.60
CA GLN A 42 7.88 -7.84 6.63
C GLN A 42 8.30 -6.36 6.68
N GLN A 43 9.59 -6.06 6.47
CA GLN A 43 10.10 -4.69 6.45
C GLN A 43 9.85 -3.98 5.11
N GLY A 44 9.58 -4.71 4.04
CA GLY A 44 9.43 -4.15 2.69
C GLY A 44 10.76 -3.76 2.03
N THR A 45 11.89 -4.20 2.61
CA THR A 45 13.24 -3.96 2.08
C THR A 45 14.16 -5.12 2.43
N LEU A 46 15.06 -5.47 1.52
CA LEU A 46 16.08 -6.50 1.77
C LEU A 46 17.23 -6.00 2.64
N PHE A 47 17.44 -4.67 2.67
CA PHE A 47 18.62 -4.07 3.26
C PHE A 47 18.25 -3.29 4.52
N PRO A 48 18.81 -3.63 5.69
CA PRO A 48 18.55 -2.90 6.94
C PRO A 48 18.93 -1.42 6.87
N GLY A 49 19.94 -1.08 6.08
CA GLY A 49 20.33 0.32 5.85
C GLY A 49 19.27 1.13 5.10
N LEU A 50 18.34 0.47 4.41
CA LEU A 50 17.20 1.06 3.69
C LEU A 50 15.88 0.87 4.45
N ASP A 51 15.88 0.27 5.65
CA ASP A 51 14.71 0.27 6.55
C ASP A 51 14.58 1.68 7.16
N LEU A 52 14.19 2.62 6.31
CA LEU A 52 14.00 4.01 6.69
C LEU A 52 12.79 4.12 7.62
N PRO A 53 12.84 5.04 8.62
CA PRO A 53 11.71 5.27 9.52
C PRO A 53 10.44 5.71 8.78
N PHE A 54 10.52 6.04 7.48
CA PHE A 54 9.39 6.35 6.63
C PHE A 54 8.29 5.28 6.69
N HIS A 55 8.59 3.98 6.69
CA HIS A 55 7.53 2.96 6.78
C HIS A 55 6.80 2.97 8.12
N ARG A 56 7.51 3.26 9.23
CA ARG A 56 6.89 3.42 10.55
C ARG A 56 6.10 4.73 10.64
N GLU A 57 6.66 5.78 10.06
CA GLU A 57 6.02 7.09 9.96
C GLU A 57 4.76 7.02 9.08
N LEU A 58 4.76 6.24 8.01
CA LEU A 58 3.57 6.00 7.18
C LEU A 58 2.46 5.36 8.01
N LYS A 59 2.75 4.32 8.79
CA LYS A 59 1.76 3.69 9.68
C LYS A 59 1.26 4.64 10.78
N SER A 60 2.11 5.55 11.25
CA SER A 60 1.75 6.53 12.27
C SER A 60 0.95 7.71 11.71
N ARG A 61 1.29 8.20 10.51
CA ARG A 61 0.67 9.36 9.86
C ARG A 61 -0.59 8.99 9.10
N PHE A 62 -0.61 7.78 8.55
CA PHE A 62 -1.73 7.18 7.85
C PHE A 62 -2.12 5.94 8.66
N PRO A 63 -2.83 6.13 9.79
CA PRO A 63 -3.37 4.99 10.53
C PRO A 63 -4.20 4.12 9.58
N ALA A 64 -4.25 2.82 9.86
CA ALA A 64 -4.91 1.87 8.98
C ALA A 64 -6.34 2.35 8.65
N VAL A 65 -6.56 2.62 7.36
CA VAL A 65 -7.89 2.87 6.79
C VAL A 65 -8.80 1.71 7.22
N ASN A 66 -10.08 2.00 7.47
CA ASN A 66 -11.10 1.00 7.78
C ASN A 66 -10.84 -0.30 6.99
N SER A 67 -10.71 -1.44 7.68
CA SER A 67 -10.30 -2.69 7.06
C SER A 67 -11.28 -3.11 5.96
N ALA A 68 -12.59 -2.90 6.18
CA ALA A 68 -13.61 -3.18 5.18
C ALA A 68 -13.51 -2.25 3.96
N LEU A 69 -13.17 -0.98 4.15
CA LEU A 69 -12.91 -0.08 3.02
C LEU A 69 -11.65 -0.50 2.25
N SER A 70 -10.58 -0.86 2.97
CA SER A 70 -9.31 -1.27 2.36
C SER A 70 -9.49 -2.55 1.53
N GLU A 71 -10.24 -3.51 2.04
CA GLU A 71 -10.61 -4.73 1.32
C GLU A 71 -11.46 -4.41 0.08
N LEU A 72 -12.46 -3.53 0.20
CA LEU A 72 -13.28 -3.10 -0.93
C LEU A 72 -12.45 -2.42 -2.01
N MET A 73 -11.54 -1.51 -1.63
CA MET A 73 -10.63 -0.84 -2.56
C MET A 73 -9.69 -1.82 -3.26
N ALA A 74 -9.18 -2.84 -2.54
CA ALA A 74 -8.34 -3.87 -3.13
C ALA A 74 -9.11 -4.73 -4.16
N LEU A 75 -10.38 -5.04 -3.87
CA LEU A 75 -11.26 -5.74 -4.79
C LEU A 75 -11.58 -4.88 -6.03
N ASP A 76 -11.95 -3.61 -5.84
CA ASP A 76 -12.23 -2.67 -6.94
C ASP A 76 -10.99 -2.52 -7.85
N PHE A 77 -9.79 -2.39 -7.28
CA PHE A 77 -8.53 -2.37 -8.04
C PHE A 77 -8.33 -3.66 -8.86
N ALA A 78 -8.53 -4.83 -8.24
CA ALA A 78 -8.35 -6.09 -8.93
C ALA A 78 -9.36 -6.29 -10.08
N VAL A 79 -10.59 -5.80 -9.92
CA VAL A 79 -11.61 -5.78 -10.99
C VAL A 79 -11.15 -4.90 -12.14
N ASP A 80 -10.68 -3.67 -11.88
CA ASP A 80 -10.21 -2.75 -12.92
C ASP A 80 -9.02 -3.33 -13.70
N GLU A 81 -8.03 -3.87 -12.99
CA GLU A 81 -6.83 -4.45 -13.62
C GLU A 81 -7.14 -5.72 -14.44
N LEU A 82 -7.98 -6.62 -13.92
CA LEU A 82 -8.40 -7.80 -14.67
C LEU A 82 -9.24 -7.43 -15.89
N GLY A 83 -10.12 -6.44 -15.74
CA GLY A 83 -10.90 -5.90 -16.85
C GLY A 83 -10.00 -5.33 -17.95
N LEU A 84 -8.99 -4.55 -17.56
CA LEU A 84 -7.99 -4.02 -18.49
C LEU A 84 -7.19 -5.13 -19.17
N TYR A 85 -6.71 -6.13 -18.42
CA TYR A 85 -5.98 -7.28 -18.96
C TYR A 85 -6.79 -8.04 -20.02
N LEU A 86 -8.08 -8.28 -19.76
CA LEU A 86 -8.99 -9.00 -20.66
C LEU A 86 -9.24 -8.24 -21.96
N THR A 87 -9.05 -6.91 -22.01
CA THR A 87 -9.17 -6.15 -23.27
C THR A 87 -8.18 -6.60 -24.34
N THR A 88 -7.02 -7.13 -23.94
CA THR A 88 -6.00 -7.65 -24.87
C THR A 88 -5.90 -9.18 -24.86
N HIS A 89 -6.55 -9.87 -23.90
CA HIS A 89 -6.50 -11.32 -23.71
C HIS A 89 -7.91 -11.93 -23.59
N ALA A 90 -8.78 -11.65 -24.58
CA ALA A 90 -10.20 -12.00 -24.51
C ALA A 90 -10.50 -13.52 -24.42
N ASP A 91 -9.56 -14.38 -24.85
CA ASP A 91 -9.72 -15.84 -24.82
C ASP A 91 -9.25 -16.48 -23.50
N ASP A 92 -8.71 -15.69 -22.56
CA ASP A 92 -8.24 -16.16 -21.26
C ASP A 92 -9.42 -16.40 -20.30
N LYS A 93 -9.89 -17.66 -20.28
CA LYS A 93 -11.06 -18.07 -19.49
C LYS A 93 -10.81 -18.03 -17.99
N GLU A 94 -9.59 -18.31 -17.54
CA GLU A 94 -9.26 -18.31 -16.12
C GLU A 94 -9.29 -16.88 -15.56
N ALA A 95 -8.71 -15.92 -16.30
CA ALA A 95 -8.79 -14.50 -15.96
C ALA A 95 -10.24 -13.98 -15.97
N LEU A 96 -11.06 -14.45 -16.92
CA LEU A 96 -12.48 -14.10 -16.99
C LEU A 96 -13.28 -14.62 -15.79
N GLU A 97 -13.08 -15.88 -15.38
CA GLU A 97 -13.72 -16.45 -14.20
C GLU A 97 -13.30 -15.70 -12.92
N LEU A 98 -12.02 -15.36 -12.81
CA LEU A 98 -11.51 -14.58 -11.68
C LEU A 98 -12.14 -13.19 -11.64
N TYR A 99 -12.22 -12.50 -12.78
CA TYR A 99 -12.87 -11.19 -12.93
C TYR A 99 -14.31 -11.20 -12.42
N TRP A 100 -15.11 -12.19 -12.84
CA TRP A 100 -16.48 -12.33 -12.35
C TRP A 100 -16.56 -12.63 -10.85
N SER A 101 -15.65 -13.48 -10.34
CA SER A 101 -15.61 -13.76 -8.89
C SER A 101 -15.31 -12.52 -8.07
N TYR A 102 -14.41 -11.66 -8.54
CA TYR A 102 -14.03 -10.42 -7.86
C TYR A 102 -15.10 -9.35 -7.95
N ILE A 103 -15.84 -9.26 -9.05
CA ILE A 103 -17.05 -8.41 -9.12
C ILE A 103 -18.06 -8.83 -8.04
N ALA A 104 -18.32 -10.13 -7.90
CA ALA A 104 -19.27 -10.62 -6.89
C ALA A 104 -18.80 -10.29 -5.46
N LEU A 105 -17.52 -10.51 -5.16
CA LEU A 105 -16.92 -10.17 -3.86
C LEU A 105 -16.94 -8.66 -3.60
N ALA A 106 -16.64 -7.82 -4.60
CA ALA A 106 -16.69 -6.37 -4.49
C ALA A 106 -18.12 -5.87 -4.19
N GLN A 107 -19.13 -6.45 -4.85
CA GLN A 107 -20.53 -6.13 -4.58
C GLN A 107 -20.96 -6.51 -3.15
N GLU A 108 -20.55 -7.69 -2.67
CA GLU A 108 -20.82 -8.11 -1.30
C GLU A 108 -20.11 -7.23 -0.28
N GLY A 109 -18.82 -6.95 -0.49
CA GLY A 109 -18.01 -6.07 0.35
C GLY A 109 -18.60 -4.66 0.42
N ARG A 110 -19.03 -4.11 -0.72
CA ARG A 110 -19.69 -2.79 -0.79
C ARG A 110 -20.99 -2.77 0.00
N LYS A 111 -21.83 -3.78 -0.15
CA LYS A 111 -23.08 -3.88 0.61
C LYS A 111 -22.81 -3.91 2.11
N ARG A 112 -21.88 -4.77 2.55
CA ARG A 112 -21.53 -4.91 3.98
C ARG A 112 -20.94 -3.62 4.55
N TYR A 113 -20.10 -2.94 3.77
CA TYR A 113 -19.55 -1.64 4.14
C TYR A 113 -20.69 -0.61 4.31
N GLN A 114 -21.57 -0.49 3.32
CA GLN A 114 -22.65 0.50 3.33
C GLN A 114 -23.67 0.28 4.45
N GLU A 115 -23.96 -0.97 4.82
CA GLU A 115 -24.82 -1.31 5.96
C GLU A 115 -24.27 -0.76 7.28
N THR A 116 -22.94 -0.70 7.42
CA THR A 116 -22.27 -0.31 8.67
C THR A 116 -21.86 1.16 8.68
N TYR A 117 -21.41 1.68 7.53
CA TYR A 117 -20.69 2.94 7.42
C TYR A 117 -21.37 3.96 6.49
N GLY A 118 -22.48 3.61 5.85
CA GLY A 118 -23.21 4.51 4.96
C GLY A 118 -22.67 4.54 3.51
N PRO A 119 -23.18 5.46 2.69
CA PRO A 119 -22.93 5.46 1.24
C PRO A 119 -21.45 5.71 0.91
N VAL A 120 -20.95 5.00 -0.10
CA VAL A 120 -19.60 5.13 -0.65
C VAL A 120 -19.59 6.09 -1.85
N LEU A 121 -20.66 6.07 -2.65
CA LEU A 121 -20.83 6.86 -3.86
C LEU A 121 -22.02 7.80 -3.72
N GLN A 122 -21.98 8.94 -4.42
CA GLN A 122 -23.13 9.85 -4.53
C GLN A 122 -24.37 9.16 -5.13
N THR A 123 -24.17 8.11 -5.94
CA THR A 123 -25.22 7.32 -6.58
C THR A 123 -25.86 6.29 -5.65
N ASP A 124 -25.34 6.10 -4.43
CA ASP A 124 -25.93 5.22 -3.44
C ASP A 124 -27.22 5.84 -2.90
N ILE A 125 -28.33 5.10 -3.04
CA ILE A 125 -29.66 5.63 -2.75
C ILE A 125 -29.87 5.73 -1.23
N THR A 126 -29.96 6.97 -0.72
CA THR A 126 -30.28 7.26 0.68
C THR A 126 -31.57 8.10 0.78
N PRO A 127 -32.77 7.51 0.67
CA PRO A 127 -34.02 8.26 0.56
C PRO A 127 -34.23 9.21 1.74
N GLY A 128 -34.62 10.45 1.45
CA GLY A 128 -34.88 11.47 2.48
C GLY A 128 -33.62 12.02 3.17
N SER A 129 -32.42 11.73 2.65
CA SER A 129 -31.17 12.21 3.23
C SER A 129 -30.09 12.44 2.17
N TYR A 130 -29.10 13.28 2.49
CA TYR A 130 -27.89 13.46 1.69
C TYR A 130 -26.69 12.88 2.43
N ARG A 131 -26.80 11.62 2.90
CA ARG A 131 -25.77 11.02 3.78
C ARG A 131 -24.37 11.02 3.18
N TRP A 132 -24.23 10.98 1.86
CA TRP A 132 -22.94 11.08 1.17
C TRP A 132 -22.22 12.43 1.35
N LEU A 133 -22.92 13.48 1.81
CA LEU A 133 -22.34 14.79 2.16
C LEU A 133 -21.95 14.91 3.64
N HIS A 134 -22.30 13.93 4.46
CA HIS A 134 -22.00 13.98 5.89
C HIS A 134 -20.62 13.40 6.18
N ASP A 135 -20.03 13.89 7.28
CA ASP A 135 -18.81 13.35 7.86
C ASP A 135 -19.17 12.24 8.87
N PRO A 136 -18.29 11.24 9.06
CA PRO A 136 -17.01 11.07 8.38
C PRO A 136 -17.14 10.48 6.98
N TRP A 137 -16.27 10.89 6.05
CA TRP A 137 -16.28 10.36 4.69
C TRP A 137 -15.72 8.93 4.70
N PRO A 138 -15.97 8.12 3.65
CA PRO A 138 -15.54 6.73 3.64
C PRO A 138 -14.05 6.55 3.96
N TRP A 139 -13.20 7.44 3.44
CA TRP A 139 -11.75 7.43 3.64
C TRP A 139 -11.25 8.08 4.95
N ASP A 140 -12.14 8.54 5.83
CA ASP A 140 -11.81 9.01 7.18
C ASP A 140 -11.85 7.84 8.20
N GLU A 141 -12.13 8.11 9.49
CA GLU A 141 -12.15 7.15 10.61
C GLU A 141 -13.28 6.10 10.55
N GLY A 142 -13.79 5.78 9.36
CA GLY A 142 -14.69 4.66 9.16
C GLY A 142 -15.88 4.91 8.26
N GLY A 143 -16.16 6.14 7.81
CA GLY A 143 -17.38 6.48 7.07
C GLY A 143 -18.57 6.79 7.99
N ASN A 144 -19.63 7.39 7.42
CA ASN A 144 -20.89 7.89 8.00
C ASN A 144 -21.67 6.93 8.94
N SER A 145 -21.04 6.48 10.03
CA SER A 145 -21.62 5.66 11.10
C SER A 145 -22.65 6.42 11.93
#